data_AF-A0A1I5B5G3-F1
#
_entry.id   AF-A0A1I5B5G3-F1
#
_cell.length_a   1.000
_cell.length_b   1.000
_cell.length_c   1.000
_cell.angle_alpha   90.00
_cell.angle_beta   90.00
_cell.angle_gamma   90.00
#
_symmetry.space_group_name_H-M   'P 1'
#
loop_
_entity.id
_entity.type
_entity.pdbx_description
1 polymer ?
#
loop_
_entity_poly.entity_id
_entity_poly.type
_entity_poly.pdbx_seq_one_letter_code
_entity_poly.pdbx_strand_id
1 'polypeptide(L)'
;MVEIADIDSLGRLEAWLNGQSHEVAVCIAPRAAAWVLPIWWHAVLSEDWARGREWTALTVLRCTLISYVAAKMPNEDIKRVASNAAATARTSASLASGAATHAAAAHAAFSAAFAASTAFSDEPVNTAFNAFAASINSASTAAAGSNNHSYSVSDPSTPAFAIWQSFRADASQMKDEEILVFTPLWQQGVGPFDGLWEKINGFVEGGDSPHDWQFWIEWYQALLDGRPMLGNAARTWEMLEKIALIDPKDWDQGPEVVNPVINGIWGKYKSIPDPDKSLNEMLADQPDATKVRIHEVRQVMDRAKRDLPPTFDAILGLILLELERLQHKNYESELEQLEGKRQISVFLTLYEAVERMQALLPNENPATTADAEEMEGLLRLYFDRFRGLCREKVDDVANGVWSTGAGVVQGGLILGSASLATTFGLPAMAGVAVGSLVFAPDRAGQIIKVAKETITKQV
;
A
#
# COMPACT_ATOMS: atom_id res chain seq x y z
N MET A 1 2.27 -32.27 -24.60
CA MET A 1 2.31 -31.00 -23.87
C MET A 1 2.02 -29.91 -24.90
N VAL A 2 1.06 -29.01 -24.62
CA VAL A 2 0.74 -27.91 -25.55
C VAL A 2 1.76 -26.79 -25.31
N GLU A 3 2.43 -26.31 -26.35
CA GLU A 3 3.33 -25.18 -26.24
C GLU A 3 2.55 -23.89 -25.99
N ILE A 4 3.04 -23.01 -25.10
CA ILE A 4 2.33 -21.78 -24.72
C ILE A 4 2.04 -20.88 -25.93
N ALA A 5 2.99 -20.83 -26.87
CA ALA A 5 2.85 -20.07 -28.11
C ALA A 5 1.66 -20.53 -28.97
N ASP A 6 1.26 -21.80 -28.85
CA ASP A 6 0.19 -22.41 -29.62
C ASP A 6 -1.18 -22.31 -28.93
N ILE A 7 -1.27 -21.70 -27.73
CA ILE A 7 -2.54 -21.54 -27.02
C ILE A 7 -3.30 -20.36 -27.63
N ASP A 8 -4.17 -20.66 -28.60
CA ASP A 8 -4.96 -19.72 -29.39
C ASP A 8 -6.47 -20.04 -29.39
N SER A 9 -6.89 -20.96 -28.53
CA SER A 9 -8.27 -21.43 -28.46
C SER A 9 -8.58 -21.98 -27.08
N LEU A 10 -9.85 -21.95 -26.69
CA LEU A 10 -10.30 -22.47 -25.41
C LEU A 10 -9.95 -23.96 -25.24
N GLY A 11 -10.11 -24.79 -26.29
CA GLY A 11 -9.76 -26.21 -26.20
C GLY A 11 -8.26 -26.45 -25.95
N ARG A 12 -7.38 -25.62 -26.53
CA ARG A 12 -5.93 -25.71 -26.26
C ARG A 12 -5.56 -25.18 -24.89
N LEU A 13 -6.24 -24.14 -24.42
CA LEU A 13 -6.09 -23.63 -23.06
C LEU A 13 -6.49 -24.69 -22.02
N GLU A 14 -7.65 -25.33 -22.20
CA GLU A 14 -8.14 -26.40 -21.32
C GLU A 14 -7.12 -27.56 -21.28
N ALA A 15 -6.64 -27.99 -22.45
CA ALA A 15 -5.62 -29.03 -22.54
C ALA A 15 -4.30 -28.64 -21.87
N TRP A 16 -3.90 -27.37 -21.93
CA TRP A 16 -2.71 -26.87 -21.24
C TRP A 16 -2.90 -26.81 -19.72
N LEU A 17 -4.02 -26.22 -19.25
CA LEU A 17 -4.38 -26.08 -17.83
C LEU A 17 -4.49 -27.44 -17.13
N ASN A 18 -5.03 -28.46 -17.80
CA ASN A 18 -5.09 -29.84 -17.28
C ASN A 18 -3.71 -30.45 -17.02
N GLY A 19 -2.63 -29.88 -17.58
CA GLY A 19 -1.25 -30.27 -17.34
C GLY A 19 -0.48 -29.37 -16.38
N GLN A 20 -1.12 -28.35 -15.79
CA GLN A 20 -0.50 -27.41 -14.84
C GLN A 20 -0.81 -27.76 -13.39
N SER A 21 -0.04 -27.17 -12.47
CA SER A 21 -0.33 -27.25 -11.04
C SER A 21 -1.55 -26.38 -10.66
N HIS A 22 -2.09 -26.61 -9.47
CA HIS A 22 -3.22 -25.83 -8.98
C HIS A 22 -2.84 -24.38 -8.69
N GLU A 23 -1.60 -24.14 -8.25
CA GLU A 23 -1.06 -22.80 -8.00
C GLU A 23 -1.09 -21.94 -9.27
N VAL A 24 -0.71 -22.51 -10.41
CA VAL A 24 -0.75 -21.82 -11.72
C VAL A 24 -2.19 -21.41 -12.06
N ALA A 25 -3.14 -22.31 -11.84
CA ALA A 25 -4.56 -22.05 -12.08
C ALA A 25 -5.12 -20.92 -11.22
N VAL A 26 -4.83 -20.97 -9.92
CA VAL A 26 -5.26 -19.96 -8.93
C VAL A 26 -4.60 -18.61 -9.20
N CYS A 27 -3.40 -18.58 -9.80
CA CYS A 27 -2.76 -17.33 -10.23
C CYS A 27 -3.41 -16.72 -11.48
N ILE A 28 -3.80 -17.53 -12.47
CA ILE A 28 -4.38 -17.04 -13.74
C ILE A 28 -5.80 -16.50 -13.55
N ALA A 29 -6.63 -17.20 -12.76
CA ALA A 29 -8.05 -16.88 -12.61
C ALA A 29 -8.34 -15.42 -12.17
N PRO A 30 -7.69 -14.85 -11.13
CA PRO A 30 -7.88 -13.46 -10.75
C PRO A 30 -7.41 -12.48 -11.82
N ARG A 31 -6.37 -12.81 -12.61
CA ARG A 31 -5.94 -11.98 -13.74
C ARG A 31 -7.00 -11.94 -14.84
N ALA A 32 -7.60 -13.09 -15.13
CA ALA A 32 -8.72 -13.19 -16.05
C ALA A 32 -9.88 -12.28 -15.61
N ALA A 33 -10.27 -12.34 -14.35
CA ALA A 33 -11.31 -11.47 -13.80
C ALA A 33 -10.93 -9.99 -13.86
N ALA A 34 -9.68 -9.64 -13.53
CA ALA A 34 -9.19 -8.26 -13.55
C ALA A 34 -9.19 -7.65 -14.96
N TRP A 35 -8.87 -8.39 -16.02
CA TRP A 35 -8.87 -7.88 -17.40
C TRP A 35 -10.22 -7.29 -17.82
N VAL A 36 -11.33 -7.86 -17.37
CA VAL A 36 -12.68 -7.45 -17.75
C VAL A 36 -13.42 -6.68 -16.66
N LEU A 37 -12.75 -6.39 -15.54
CA LEU A 37 -13.31 -5.64 -14.41
C LEU A 37 -13.93 -4.29 -14.83
N PRO A 38 -13.29 -3.47 -15.70
CA PRO A 38 -13.86 -2.18 -16.11
C PRO A 38 -15.22 -2.30 -16.82
N ILE A 39 -15.49 -3.42 -17.49
CA ILE A 39 -16.77 -3.64 -18.18
C ILE A 39 -17.91 -3.67 -17.16
N TRP A 40 -17.76 -4.45 -16.08
CA TRP A 40 -18.77 -4.50 -15.02
C TRP A 40 -18.88 -3.17 -14.28
N TRP A 41 -17.75 -2.59 -13.89
CA TRP A 41 -17.73 -1.38 -13.06
C TRP A 41 -18.34 -0.19 -13.80
N HIS A 42 -18.00 0.02 -15.07
CA HIS A 42 -18.64 1.06 -15.87
C HIS A 42 -20.15 0.84 -15.98
N ALA A 43 -20.61 -0.40 -16.17
CA ALA A 43 -22.03 -0.70 -16.34
C ALA A 43 -22.86 -0.38 -15.10
N VAL A 44 -22.39 -0.75 -13.91
CA VAL A 44 -23.12 -0.44 -12.65
C VAL A 44 -23.16 1.06 -12.34
N LEU A 45 -22.22 1.84 -12.88
CA LEU A 45 -22.22 3.31 -12.74
C LEU A 45 -23.11 4.02 -13.76
N SER A 46 -23.18 3.51 -14.99
CA SER A 46 -23.79 4.23 -16.12
C SER A 46 -25.16 3.69 -16.54
N GLU A 47 -25.38 2.37 -16.44
CA GLU A 47 -26.54 1.71 -17.04
C GLU A 47 -27.77 1.73 -16.11
N ASP A 48 -28.94 2.09 -16.67
CA ASP A 48 -30.19 2.18 -15.91
C ASP A 48 -30.64 0.83 -15.33
N TRP A 49 -30.40 -0.27 -16.04
CA TRP A 49 -30.80 -1.60 -15.60
C TRP A 49 -30.04 -2.06 -14.35
N ALA A 50 -28.80 -1.62 -14.20
CA ALA A 50 -27.96 -1.94 -13.05
C ALA A 50 -28.30 -1.02 -11.86
N ARG A 51 -28.48 0.29 -12.14
CA ARG A 51 -28.89 1.27 -11.13
C ARG A 51 -30.28 0.97 -10.55
N GLY A 52 -31.24 0.57 -11.39
CA GLY A 52 -32.59 0.20 -10.96
C GLY A 52 -32.67 -1.07 -10.09
N ARG A 53 -31.57 -1.81 -9.96
CA ARG A 53 -31.43 -2.99 -9.10
C ARG A 53 -30.46 -2.77 -7.92
N GLU A 54 -30.00 -1.53 -7.73
CA GLU A 54 -29.02 -1.14 -6.70
C GLU A 54 -27.74 -2.00 -6.74
N TRP A 55 -27.33 -2.42 -7.94
CA TRP A 55 -26.09 -3.18 -8.09
C TRP A 55 -24.88 -2.27 -8.04
N THR A 56 -23.82 -2.77 -7.41
CA THR A 56 -22.58 -2.03 -7.21
C THR A 56 -21.40 -2.81 -7.76
N ALA A 57 -20.26 -2.13 -7.92
CA ALA A 57 -19.03 -2.76 -8.36
C ALA A 57 -18.45 -3.70 -7.29
N LEU A 58 -18.88 -3.53 -6.03
CA LEU A 58 -18.30 -4.14 -4.84
C LEU A 58 -18.22 -5.67 -4.92
N THR A 59 -19.25 -6.34 -5.44
CA THR A 59 -19.27 -7.82 -5.50
C THR A 59 -18.15 -8.36 -6.38
N VAL A 60 -17.95 -7.75 -7.56
CA VAL A 60 -16.93 -8.17 -8.52
C VAL A 60 -15.54 -7.76 -8.02
N LEU A 61 -15.42 -6.55 -7.46
CA LEU A 61 -14.19 -6.06 -6.82
C LEU A 61 -13.72 -6.97 -5.68
N ARG A 62 -14.63 -7.31 -4.76
CA ARG A 62 -14.39 -8.22 -3.64
C ARG A 62 -13.89 -9.58 -4.12
N CYS A 63 -14.57 -10.19 -5.10
CA CYS A 63 -14.17 -11.49 -5.63
C CYS A 63 -12.77 -11.44 -6.26
N THR A 64 -12.51 -10.45 -7.10
CA THR A 64 -11.21 -10.30 -7.76
C THR A 64 -10.09 -10.06 -6.74
N LEU A 65 -10.30 -9.20 -5.74
CA LEU A 65 -9.33 -8.93 -4.67
C LEU A 65 -9.02 -10.18 -3.84
N ILE A 66 -10.05 -10.88 -3.34
CA ILE A 66 -9.85 -12.07 -2.51
C ILE A 66 -9.13 -13.17 -3.31
N SER A 67 -9.49 -13.35 -4.58
CA SER A 67 -8.85 -14.32 -5.46
C SER A 67 -7.38 -13.98 -5.70
N TYR A 68 -7.08 -12.69 -5.88
CA TYR A 68 -5.71 -12.19 -6.05
C TYR A 68 -4.87 -12.41 -4.78
N VAL A 69 -5.45 -12.16 -3.60
CA VAL A 69 -4.82 -12.45 -2.31
C VAL A 69 -4.57 -13.95 -2.13
N ALA A 70 -5.56 -14.79 -2.45
CA ALA A 70 -5.46 -16.25 -2.33
C ALA A 70 -4.34 -16.85 -3.19
N ALA A 71 -4.06 -16.27 -4.36
CA ALA A 71 -2.95 -16.69 -5.22
C ALA A 71 -1.58 -16.50 -4.54
N LYS A 72 -1.43 -15.51 -3.65
CA LYS A 72 -0.16 -15.24 -2.95
C LYS A 72 -0.10 -15.80 -1.53
N MET A 73 -1.20 -15.71 -0.79
CA MET A 73 -1.30 -16.08 0.63
C MET A 73 -2.45 -17.06 0.82
N PRO A 74 -2.34 -18.28 0.29
CA PRO A 74 -3.38 -19.28 0.46
C PRO A 74 -3.40 -19.70 1.94
N ASN A 75 -4.56 -19.55 2.60
CA ASN A 75 -4.82 -20.09 3.94
C ASN A 75 -6.32 -20.42 4.11
N GLU A 76 -6.68 -21.13 5.18
CA GLU A 76 -8.07 -21.58 5.42
C GLU A 76 -9.05 -20.43 5.65
N ASP A 77 -8.61 -19.30 6.20
CA ASP A 77 -9.46 -18.13 6.39
C ASP A 77 -9.77 -17.45 5.05
N ILE A 78 -8.75 -17.26 4.21
CA ILE A 78 -8.87 -16.74 2.84
C ILE A 78 -9.77 -17.64 1.99
N LYS A 79 -9.62 -18.96 2.09
CA LYS A 79 -10.50 -19.93 1.44
C LYS A 79 -11.97 -19.75 1.82
N ARG A 80 -12.25 -19.56 3.11
CA ARG A 80 -13.61 -19.37 3.64
C ARG A 80 -14.22 -18.09 3.09
N VAL A 81 -13.50 -16.96 3.11
CA VAL A 81 -14.00 -15.69 2.57
C VAL A 81 -14.14 -15.72 1.05
N ALA A 82 -13.27 -16.45 0.34
CA ALA A 82 -13.37 -16.66 -1.11
C ALA A 82 -14.65 -17.45 -1.48
N SER A 83 -14.96 -18.50 -0.73
CA SER A 83 -16.18 -19.29 -0.93
C SER A 83 -17.45 -18.43 -0.73
N ASN A 84 -17.48 -17.61 0.32
CA ASN A 84 -18.58 -16.70 0.59
C ASN A 84 -18.73 -15.65 -0.53
N ALA A 85 -17.63 -15.01 -0.95
CA ALA A 85 -17.64 -14.04 -2.03
C ALA A 85 -18.14 -14.65 -3.35
N ALA A 86 -17.70 -15.88 -3.69
CA ALA A 86 -18.17 -16.61 -4.86
C ALA A 86 -19.68 -16.87 -4.81
N ALA A 87 -20.23 -17.25 -3.66
CA ALA A 87 -21.67 -17.46 -3.51
C ALA A 87 -22.48 -16.18 -3.82
N THR A 88 -22.03 -15.02 -3.34
CA THR A 88 -22.65 -13.73 -3.62
C THR A 88 -22.54 -13.36 -5.11
N ALA A 89 -21.35 -13.49 -5.72
CA ALA A 89 -21.14 -13.16 -7.13
C ALA A 89 -21.92 -14.04 -8.11
N ARG A 90 -22.13 -15.33 -7.78
CA ARG A 90 -22.96 -16.23 -8.59
C ARG A 90 -24.38 -15.69 -8.76
N THR A 91 -24.94 -15.13 -7.69
CA THR A 91 -26.28 -14.53 -7.71
C THR A 91 -26.31 -13.34 -8.67
N SER A 92 -25.35 -12.42 -8.54
CA SER A 92 -25.23 -11.25 -9.44
C SER A 92 -25.06 -11.65 -10.90
N ALA A 93 -24.20 -12.63 -11.21
CA ALA A 93 -24.00 -13.14 -12.58
C ALA A 93 -25.28 -13.76 -13.16
N SER A 94 -26.03 -14.53 -12.35
CA SER A 94 -27.27 -15.18 -12.81
C SER A 94 -28.40 -14.19 -13.13
N LEU A 95 -28.51 -13.13 -12.33
CA LEU A 95 -29.52 -12.09 -12.51
C LEU A 95 -29.17 -11.14 -13.66
N ALA A 96 -27.88 -11.05 -14.02
CA ALA A 96 -27.36 -10.20 -15.10
C ALA A 96 -27.60 -10.81 -16.50
N SER A 97 -28.23 -11.98 -16.58
CA SER A 97 -28.41 -12.76 -17.81
C SER A 97 -29.13 -12.02 -18.94
N GLY A 98 -29.88 -10.96 -18.65
CA GLY A 98 -30.45 -10.04 -19.65
C GLY A 98 -29.43 -9.10 -20.33
N ALA A 99 -28.20 -9.02 -19.83
CA ALA A 99 -27.09 -8.21 -20.33
C ALA A 99 -25.81 -9.07 -20.43
N ALA A 100 -25.76 -9.93 -21.46
CA ALA A 100 -24.79 -11.02 -21.60
C ALA A 100 -23.32 -10.62 -21.37
N THR A 101 -22.88 -9.47 -21.86
CA THR A 101 -21.52 -8.95 -21.66
C THR A 101 -21.16 -8.79 -20.18
N HIS A 102 -22.05 -8.15 -19.42
CA HIS A 102 -21.82 -7.82 -18.01
C HIS A 102 -21.92 -9.09 -17.14
N ALA A 103 -22.83 -10.00 -17.49
CA ALA A 103 -22.92 -11.31 -16.85
C ALA A 103 -21.61 -12.11 -16.99
N ALA A 104 -20.95 -12.04 -18.15
CA ALA A 104 -19.68 -12.71 -18.39
C ALA A 104 -18.54 -12.11 -17.54
N ALA A 105 -18.45 -10.78 -17.41
CA ALA A 105 -17.49 -10.13 -16.52
C ALA A 105 -17.68 -10.53 -15.04
N ALA A 106 -18.93 -10.55 -14.56
CA ALA A 106 -19.25 -11.01 -13.21
C ALA A 106 -18.94 -12.52 -13.03
N HIS A 107 -19.19 -13.34 -14.05
CA HIS A 107 -18.89 -14.77 -14.03
C HIS A 107 -17.38 -15.06 -13.99
N ALA A 108 -16.55 -14.23 -14.61
CA ALA A 108 -15.10 -14.32 -14.52
C ALA A 108 -14.62 -14.14 -13.07
N ALA A 109 -15.10 -13.09 -12.38
CA ALA A 109 -14.78 -12.84 -10.97
C ALA A 109 -15.31 -13.93 -10.02
N PHE A 110 -16.54 -14.41 -10.26
CA PHE A 110 -17.08 -15.58 -9.56
C PHE A 110 -16.15 -16.80 -9.68
N SER A 111 -15.74 -17.12 -10.92
CA SER A 111 -14.94 -18.31 -11.20
C SER A 111 -13.55 -18.20 -10.57
N ALA A 112 -12.97 -16.99 -10.53
CA ALA A 112 -11.73 -16.72 -9.80
C ALA A 112 -11.87 -16.95 -8.29
N ALA A 113 -12.92 -16.43 -7.66
CA ALA A 113 -13.14 -16.60 -6.23
C ALA A 113 -13.43 -18.06 -5.88
N PHE A 114 -14.13 -18.77 -6.75
CA PHE A 114 -14.36 -20.19 -6.60
C PHE A 114 -13.05 -20.99 -6.75
N ALA A 115 -12.19 -20.66 -7.72
CA ALA A 115 -10.86 -21.27 -7.86
C ALA A 115 -9.99 -21.08 -6.61
N ALA A 116 -10.03 -19.88 -6.01
CA ALA A 116 -9.37 -19.59 -4.74
C ALA A 116 -9.94 -20.42 -3.57
N SER A 117 -11.26 -20.65 -3.54
CA SER A 117 -11.87 -21.50 -2.49
C SER A 117 -11.51 -22.99 -2.62
N THR A 118 -11.08 -23.41 -3.81
CA THR A 118 -10.62 -24.77 -4.11
C THR A 118 -9.09 -24.86 -4.17
N ALA A 119 -8.36 -23.81 -3.75
CA ALA A 119 -6.88 -23.72 -3.74
C ALA A 119 -6.14 -24.93 -3.13
N PHE A 120 -6.82 -25.68 -2.26
CA PHE A 120 -6.26 -26.79 -1.49
C PHE A 120 -6.95 -28.14 -1.75
N SER A 121 -7.83 -28.22 -2.76
CA SER A 121 -8.49 -29.48 -3.11
C SER A 121 -7.74 -30.21 -4.20
N ASP A 122 -7.65 -31.53 -4.11
CA ASP A 122 -7.10 -32.41 -5.16
C ASP A 122 -7.97 -32.51 -6.44
N GLU A 123 -9.05 -31.73 -6.53
CA GLU A 123 -9.99 -31.74 -7.66
C GLU A 123 -9.47 -30.90 -8.85
N PRO A 124 -9.70 -31.32 -10.10
CA PRO A 124 -9.08 -30.72 -11.28
C PRO A 124 -9.53 -29.28 -11.58
N VAL A 125 -8.59 -28.55 -12.18
CA VAL A 125 -8.46 -27.11 -12.50
C VAL A 125 -9.55 -26.50 -13.41
N ASN A 126 -10.78 -27.01 -13.41
CA ASN A 126 -11.84 -26.55 -14.32
C ASN A 126 -12.28 -25.08 -14.08
N THR A 127 -11.93 -24.50 -12.93
CA THR A 127 -12.39 -23.20 -12.45
C THR A 127 -11.60 -22.03 -13.03
N ALA A 128 -10.28 -22.18 -13.22
CA ALA A 128 -9.45 -21.20 -13.92
C ALA A 128 -9.80 -21.12 -15.41
N PHE A 129 -10.09 -22.28 -16.03
CA PHE A 129 -10.62 -22.33 -17.39
C PHE A 129 -11.93 -21.54 -17.52
N ASN A 130 -12.88 -21.75 -16.60
CA ASN A 130 -14.15 -21.01 -16.59
C ASN A 130 -13.96 -19.50 -16.43
N ALA A 131 -13.06 -19.06 -15.55
CA ALA A 131 -12.74 -17.64 -15.38
C ALA A 131 -12.22 -17.04 -16.69
N PHE A 132 -11.27 -17.72 -17.35
CA PHE A 132 -10.70 -17.26 -18.60
C PHE A 132 -11.72 -17.24 -19.75
N ALA A 133 -12.51 -18.31 -19.90
CA ALA A 133 -13.53 -18.41 -20.93
C ALA A 133 -14.59 -17.30 -20.76
N ALA A 134 -14.98 -16.99 -19.53
CA ALA A 134 -15.88 -15.88 -19.21
C ALA A 134 -15.29 -14.52 -19.59
N SER A 135 -14.00 -14.29 -19.32
CA SER A 135 -13.31 -13.05 -19.71
C SER A 135 -13.22 -12.89 -21.21
N ILE A 136 -12.90 -13.95 -21.97
CA ILE A 136 -12.92 -13.93 -23.43
C ILE A 136 -14.33 -13.62 -23.94
N ASN A 137 -15.36 -14.27 -23.39
CA ASN A 137 -16.75 -14.00 -23.78
C ASN A 137 -17.13 -12.54 -23.53
N SER A 138 -16.87 -12.02 -22.32
CA SER A 138 -17.12 -10.62 -21.98
C SER A 138 -16.41 -9.65 -22.90
N ALA A 139 -15.13 -9.89 -23.18
CA ALA A 139 -14.32 -9.04 -24.05
C ALA A 139 -14.79 -9.08 -25.52
N SER A 140 -15.13 -10.27 -26.03
CA SER A 140 -15.68 -10.45 -27.37
C SER A 140 -17.04 -9.80 -27.52
N THR A 141 -17.95 -9.91 -26.54
CA THR A 141 -19.28 -9.28 -26.61
C THR A 141 -19.20 -7.76 -26.43
N ALA A 142 -18.29 -7.25 -25.59
CA ALA A 142 -18.04 -5.81 -25.48
C ALA A 142 -17.53 -5.21 -26.80
N ALA A 143 -16.68 -5.95 -27.53
CA ALA A 143 -16.25 -5.57 -28.88
C ALA A 143 -17.38 -5.67 -29.92
N ALA A 144 -18.29 -6.65 -29.76
CA ALA A 144 -19.40 -6.92 -30.67
C ALA A 144 -20.57 -5.90 -30.64
N GLY A 145 -20.46 -4.80 -29.87
CA GLY A 145 -21.19 -3.56 -30.18
C GLY A 145 -20.92 -3.03 -31.60
N SER A 146 -19.90 -3.60 -32.27
CA SER A 146 -19.65 -3.60 -33.71
C SER A 146 -19.77 -5.04 -34.24
N ASN A 147 -20.83 -5.32 -35.01
CA ASN A 147 -21.22 -6.60 -35.60
C ASN A 147 -20.07 -7.58 -35.99
N ASN A 148 -19.85 -8.67 -35.23
CA ASN A 148 -19.92 -10.10 -35.62
C ASN A 148 -19.19 -10.99 -34.58
N HIS A 149 -19.79 -12.12 -34.21
CA HIS A 149 -19.20 -13.10 -33.28
C HIS A 149 -18.15 -13.97 -33.99
N SER A 150 -16.88 -13.62 -33.81
CA SER A 150 -15.76 -14.53 -34.04
C SER A 150 -14.86 -14.52 -32.80
N TYR A 151 -14.71 -15.68 -32.15
CA TYR A 151 -13.73 -15.91 -31.08
C TYR A 151 -12.28 -15.95 -31.62
N SER A 152 -12.04 -15.46 -32.84
CA SER A 152 -10.77 -15.66 -33.52
C SER A 152 -9.69 -14.76 -32.92
N VAL A 153 -8.69 -15.42 -32.35
CA VAL A 153 -7.43 -14.88 -31.81
C VAL A 153 -6.53 -14.27 -32.89
N SER A 154 -7.06 -14.01 -34.08
CA SER A 154 -6.32 -13.57 -35.26
C SER A 154 -6.55 -12.11 -35.61
N ASP A 155 -7.46 -11.40 -34.94
CA ASP A 155 -7.65 -9.96 -35.15
C ASP A 155 -6.96 -9.15 -34.02
N PRO A 156 -5.82 -8.51 -34.30
CA PRO A 156 -5.06 -7.73 -33.33
C PRO A 156 -5.83 -6.54 -32.74
N SER A 157 -6.93 -6.11 -33.38
CA SER A 157 -7.73 -4.98 -32.93
C SER A 157 -8.77 -5.36 -31.86
N THR A 158 -8.93 -6.65 -31.56
CA THR A 158 -9.95 -7.12 -30.61
C THR A 158 -9.43 -7.16 -29.16
N PRO A 159 -10.26 -6.81 -28.17
CA PRO A 159 -9.94 -7.01 -26.76
C PRO A 159 -9.60 -8.46 -26.41
N ALA A 160 -10.25 -9.44 -27.06
CA ALA A 160 -9.97 -10.86 -26.87
C ALA A 160 -8.53 -11.24 -27.29
N PHE A 161 -8.01 -10.63 -28.35
CA PHE A 161 -6.62 -10.83 -28.77
C PHE A 161 -5.63 -10.34 -27.71
N ALA A 162 -5.85 -9.15 -27.16
CA ALA A 162 -5.01 -8.59 -26.09
C ALA A 162 -5.01 -9.47 -24.83
N ILE A 163 -6.16 -10.07 -24.48
CA ILE A 163 -6.28 -11.04 -23.38
C ILE A 163 -5.43 -12.29 -23.67
N TRP A 164 -5.54 -12.88 -24.86
CA TRP A 164 -4.73 -14.05 -25.23
C TRP A 164 -3.23 -13.76 -25.23
N GLN A 165 -2.81 -12.58 -25.66
CA GLN A 165 -1.40 -12.18 -25.58
C GLN A 165 -0.92 -12.04 -24.14
N SER A 166 -1.68 -11.35 -23.30
CA SER A 166 -1.33 -11.14 -21.89
C SER A 166 -1.29 -12.48 -21.15
N PHE A 167 -2.25 -13.37 -21.40
CA PHE A 167 -2.25 -14.73 -20.89
C PHE A 167 -1.00 -15.53 -21.27
N ARG A 168 -0.60 -15.52 -22.55
CA ARG A 168 0.59 -16.28 -22.98
C ARG A 168 1.85 -15.74 -22.31
N ALA A 169 1.94 -14.42 -22.13
CA ALA A 169 3.04 -13.81 -21.40
C ALA A 169 3.03 -14.22 -19.91
N ASP A 170 1.88 -14.17 -19.25
CA ASP A 170 1.72 -14.62 -17.86
C ASP A 170 2.08 -16.11 -17.71
N ALA A 171 1.52 -16.97 -18.57
CA ALA A 171 1.80 -18.41 -18.60
C ALA A 171 3.29 -18.71 -18.82
N SER A 172 3.99 -17.88 -19.59
CA SER A 172 5.42 -18.05 -19.80
C SER A 172 6.26 -17.73 -18.57
N GLN A 173 5.83 -16.77 -17.74
CA GLN A 173 6.52 -16.38 -16.50
C GLN A 173 6.30 -17.37 -15.37
N MET A 174 5.13 -18.01 -15.32
CA MET A 174 4.82 -19.03 -14.29
C MET A 174 5.59 -20.35 -14.46
N LYS A 175 6.36 -20.53 -15.55
CA LYS A 175 7.24 -21.70 -15.73
C LYS A 175 8.35 -21.78 -14.66
N ASP A 176 8.67 -20.67 -14.01
CA ASP A 176 9.75 -20.57 -13.02
C ASP A 176 9.23 -20.56 -11.56
N GLU A 177 7.95 -20.92 -11.33
CA GLU A 177 7.26 -20.92 -10.02
C GLU A 177 7.22 -19.56 -9.29
N GLU A 178 7.71 -18.49 -9.91
CA GLU A 178 7.50 -17.12 -9.45
C GLU A 178 6.04 -16.71 -9.71
N ILE A 179 5.28 -16.55 -8.62
CA ILE A 179 3.93 -15.98 -8.64
C ILE A 179 3.99 -14.63 -9.36
N LEU A 180 2.97 -14.31 -10.17
CA LEU A 180 2.81 -13.04 -10.92
C LEU A 180 2.59 -11.82 -10.00
N VAL A 181 3.52 -11.61 -9.08
CA VAL A 181 3.49 -10.58 -8.05
C VAL A 181 3.85 -9.26 -8.70
N PHE A 182 2.90 -8.32 -8.68
CA PHE A 182 3.05 -6.99 -9.26
C PHE A 182 3.53 -7.00 -10.72
N THR A 183 3.10 -7.97 -11.51
CA THR A 183 3.29 -7.91 -12.97
C THR A 183 2.19 -7.05 -13.60
N PRO A 184 2.51 -6.14 -14.55
CA PRO A 184 1.49 -5.32 -15.22
C PRO A 184 0.37 -6.18 -15.81
N LEU A 185 -0.87 -5.72 -15.65
CA LEU A 185 -2.03 -6.48 -16.14
C LEU A 185 -2.04 -6.66 -17.65
N TRP A 186 -1.48 -5.71 -18.38
CA TRP A 186 -1.35 -5.75 -19.83
C TRP A 186 0.13 -5.69 -20.19
N GLN A 187 0.70 -6.86 -20.51
CA GLN A 187 2.15 -7.04 -20.74
C GLN A 187 2.66 -6.31 -22.00
N GLN A 188 1.76 -5.89 -22.88
CA GLN A 188 2.07 -5.19 -24.13
C GLN A 188 1.78 -3.67 -24.06
N GLY A 189 1.52 -3.13 -22.86
CA GLY A 189 1.25 -1.71 -22.65
C GLY A 189 -0.21 -1.42 -22.32
N VAL A 190 -0.82 -0.45 -23.00
CA VAL A 190 -2.18 0.02 -22.68
C VAL A 190 -3.21 -1.06 -23.00
N GLY A 191 -4.10 -1.34 -22.05
CA GLY A 191 -5.16 -2.34 -22.19
C GLY A 191 -6.31 -1.89 -23.11
N PRO A 192 -7.07 -2.82 -23.69
CA PRO A 192 -8.19 -2.51 -24.59
C PRO A 192 -9.36 -1.77 -23.92
N PHE A 193 -9.37 -1.66 -22.59
CA PHE A 193 -10.44 -1.02 -21.82
C PHE A 193 -10.01 0.29 -21.16
N ASP A 194 -8.89 0.89 -21.59
CA ASP A 194 -8.38 2.15 -21.06
C ASP A 194 -9.42 3.28 -21.11
N GLY A 195 -10.13 3.43 -22.23
CA GLY A 195 -11.22 4.42 -22.33
C GLY A 195 -12.44 4.14 -21.45
N LEU A 196 -12.67 2.88 -21.00
CA LEU A 196 -13.67 2.60 -19.96
C LEU A 196 -13.12 2.97 -18.58
N TRP A 197 -11.83 2.72 -18.36
CA TRP A 197 -11.14 3.06 -17.12
C TRP A 197 -11.11 4.57 -16.88
N GLU A 198 -10.77 5.36 -17.89
CA GLU A 198 -10.85 6.83 -17.84
C GLU A 198 -12.24 7.34 -17.43
N LYS A 199 -13.31 6.74 -17.97
CA LYS A 199 -14.69 7.08 -17.61
C LYS A 199 -15.00 6.75 -16.15
N ILE A 200 -14.59 5.57 -15.68
CA ILE A 200 -14.78 5.17 -14.28
C ILE A 200 -14.08 6.16 -13.34
N ASN A 201 -12.83 6.52 -13.63
CA ASN A 201 -12.10 7.54 -12.87
C ASN A 201 -12.84 8.88 -12.86
N GLY A 202 -13.30 9.34 -14.03
CA GLY A 202 -14.08 10.58 -14.14
C GLY A 202 -15.36 10.58 -13.29
N PHE A 203 -16.08 9.46 -13.23
CA PHE A 203 -17.26 9.32 -12.37
C PHE A 203 -16.92 9.40 -10.88
N VAL A 204 -15.80 8.80 -10.46
CA VAL A 204 -15.38 8.80 -9.04
C VAL A 204 -14.82 10.17 -8.63
N GLU A 205 -14.00 10.80 -9.46
CA GLU A 205 -13.40 12.12 -9.19
C GLU A 205 -14.41 13.28 -9.29
N GLY A 206 -15.43 13.15 -10.14
CA GLY A 206 -16.47 14.15 -10.33
C GLY A 206 -17.37 14.41 -9.10
N GLY A 207 -17.22 13.62 -8.02
CA GLY A 207 -17.98 13.78 -6.78
C GLY A 207 -19.40 13.18 -6.81
N ASP A 208 -19.79 12.57 -7.94
CA ASP A 208 -21.09 11.90 -8.11
C ASP A 208 -21.18 10.54 -7.41
N SER A 209 -20.09 10.08 -6.77
CA SER A 209 -20.05 8.81 -6.07
C SER A 209 -20.10 8.97 -4.54
N PRO A 210 -21.19 8.54 -3.87
CA PRO A 210 -21.36 8.70 -2.43
C PRO A 210 -20.54 7.72 -1.55
N HIS A 211 -19.80 6.77 -2.12
CA HIS A 211 -19.24 5.64 -1.36
C HIS A 211 -17.70 5.59 -1.25
N ASP A 212 -16.97 6.65 -1.62
CA ASP A 212 -15.50 6.71 -1.49
C ASP A 212 -14.75 5.48 -2.06
N TRP A 213 -14.69 5.39 -3.39
CA TRP A 213 -14.04 4.28 -4.10
C TRP A 213 -12.52 4.43 -4.25
N GLN A 214 -11.89 5.40 -3.58
CA GLN A 214 -10.50 5.76 -3.86
C GLN A 214 -9.51 4.59 -3.67
N PHE A 215 -9.76 3.73 -2.69
CA PHE A 215 -8.96 2.50 -2.50
C PHE A 215 -9.01 1.61 -3.74
N TRP A 216 -10.21 1.37 -4.27
CA TRP A 216 -10.42 0.49 -5.40
C TRP A 216 -9.80 1.06 -6.68
N ILE A 217 -9.84 2.39 -6.82
CA ILE A 217 -9.17 3.08 -7.92
C ILE A 217 -7.66 2.87 -7.86
N GLU A 218 -7.03 3.14 -6.71
CA GLU A 218 -5.59 2.92 -6.55
C GLU A 218 -5.22 1.44 -6.72
N TRP A 219 -6.03 0.53 -6.17
CA TRP A 219 -5.76 -0.91 -6.23
C TRP A 219 -5.77 -1.43 -7.66
N TYR A 220 -6.79 -1.06 -8.45
CA TYR A 220 -6.85 -1.49 -9.84
C TYR A 220 -5.77 -0.80 -10.69
N GLN A 221 -5.46 0.47 -10.44
CA GLN A 221 -4.33 1.14 -11.10
C GLN A 221 -2.99 0.45 -10.79
N ALA A 222 -2.76 0.05 -9.54
CA ALA A 222 -1.56 -0.68 -9.15
C ALA A 222 -1.45 -2.05 -9.85
N LEU A 223 -2.59 -2.73 -10.10
CA LEU A 223 -2.62 -3.94 -10.92
C LEU A 223 -2.29 -3.66 -12.40
N LEU A 224 -2.83 -2.58 -12.97
CA LEU A 224 -2.52 -2.16 -14.34
C LEU A 224 -1.03 -1.87 -14.51
N ASP A 225 -0.47 -1.09 -13.58
CA ASP A 225 0.92 -0.64 -13.58
C ASP A 225 1.91 -1.77 -13.24
N GLY A 226 1.46 -2.83 -12.57
CA GLY A 226 2.35 -3.85 -12.04
C GLY A 226 3.22 -3.31 -10.91
N ARG A 227 2.61 -2.71 -9.90
CA ARG A 227 3.34 -2.17 -8.74
C ARG A 227 2.65 -2.50 -7.42
N PRO A 228 3.41 -2.57 -6.31
CA PRO A 228 2.80 -2.56 -4.99
C PRO A 228 2.07 -1.24 -4.73
N MET A 229 0.87 -1.31 -4.12
CA MET A 229 0.09 -0.11 -3.76
C MET A 229 0.82 0.78 -2.75
N LEU A 230 1.62 0.20 -1.87
CA LEU A 230 2.32 0.91 -0.79
C LEU A 230 3.80 1.17 -1.12
N GLY A 231 4.26 0.89 -2.34
CA GLY A 231 5.69 0.90 -2.68
C GLY A 231 6.48 -0.30 -2.12
N ASN A 232 5.98 -0.93 -1.05
CA ASN A 232 6.53 -2.15 -0.45
C ASN A 232 5.62 -3.35 -0.71
N ALA A 233 6.19 -4.43 -1.24
CA ALA A 233 5.49 -5.67 -1.56
C ALA A 233 4.88 -6.35 -0.32
N ALA A 234 5.68 -6.61 0.70
CA ALA A 234 5.25 -7.34 1.91
C ALA A 234 4.11 -6.60 2.62
N ARG A 235 4.25 -5.28 2.77
CA ARG A 235 3.21 -4.44 3.40
C ARG A 235 1.94 -4.36 2.59
N THR A 236 2.07 -4.31 1.25
CA THR A 236 0.91 -4.33 0.35
C THR A 236 0.13 -5.62 0.55
N TRP A 237 0.82 -6.77 0.62
CA TRP A 237 0.16 -8.06 0.85
C TRP A 237 -0.52 -8.12 2.22
N GLU A 238 0.16 -7.72 3.29
CA GLU A 238 -0.44 -7.70 4.65
C GLU A 238 -1.72 -6.85 4.70
N MET A 239 -1.70 -5.67 4.07
CA MET A 239 -2.87 -4.80 3.98
C MET A 239 -4.01 -5.46 3.18
N LEU A 240 -3.71 -6.02 2.00
CA LEU A 240 -4.71 -6.67 1.16
C LEU A 240 -5.30 -7.91 1.83
N GLU A 241 -4.50 -8.67 2.60
CA GLU A 241 -4.99 -9.79 3.42
C GLU A 241 -6.00 -9.30 4.46
N LYS A 242 -5.67 -8.26 5.22
CA LYS A 242 -6.60 -7.70 6.22
C LYS A 242 -7.90 -7.20 5.58
N ILE A 243 -7.83 -6.62 4.39
CA ILE A 243 -9.03 -6.22 3.63
C ILE A 243 -9.83 -7.43 3.17
N ALA A 244 -9.18 -8.46 2.63
CA ALA A 244 -9.83 -9.70 2.20
C ALA A 244 -10.57 -10.40 3.37
N LEU A 245 -10.01 -10.30 4.58
CA LEU A 245 -10.53 -10.92 5.81
C LEU A 245 -11.57 -10.07 6.57
N ILE A 246 -11.99 -8.92 6.05
CA ILE A 246 -13.14 -8.18 6.61
C ILE A 246 -14.35 -9.14 6.72
N ASP A 247 -15.11 -9.04 7.82
CA ASP A 247 -16.24 -9.93 8.08
C ASP A 247 -17.21 -9.92 6.89
N PRO A 248 -17.59 -11.08 6.33
CA PRO A 248 -18.59 -11.18 5.28
C PRO A 248 -19.86 -10.35 5.52
N LYS A 249 -20.29 -10.20 6.77
CA LYS A 249 -21.46 -9.38 7.14
C LYS A 249 -21.26 -7.89 6.83
N ASP A 250 -20.04 -7.38 6.93
CA ASP A 250 -19.75 -5.98 6.59
C ASP A 250 -19.73 -5.79 5.07
N TRP A 251 -19.21 -6.77 4.33
CA TRP A 251 -19.29 -6.77 2.88
C TRP A 251 -20.73 -6.82 2.34
N ASP A 252 -21.58 -7.64 2.96
CA ASP A 252 -22.96 -7.86 2.50
C ASP A 252 -23.89 -6.67 2.82
N GLN A 253 -23.43 -5.71 3.63
CA GLN A 253 -24.13 -4.45 3.92
C GLN A 253 -23.96 -3.39 2.82
N GLY A 254 -23.05 -3.59 1.86
CA GLY A 254 -22.86 -2.67 0.73
C GLY A 254 -21.71 -1.68 0.92
N PRO A 255 -21.41 -0.89 -0.13
CA PRO A 255 -20.23 -0.02 -0.19
C PRO A 255 -20.26 1.13 0.84
N GLU A 256 -21.44 1.55 1.30
CA GLU A 256 -21.61 2.56 2.36
C GLU A 256 -20.95 2.14 3.69
N VAL A 257 -20.97 0.84 3.98
CA VAL A 257 -20.46 0.28 5.24
C VAL A 257 -19.03 -0.20 5.06
N VAL A 258 -18.74 -0.95 4.00
CA VAL A 258 -17.43 -1.60 3.87
C VAL A 258 -16.32 -0.67 3.37
N ASN A 259 -16.61 0.31 2.50
CA ASN A 259 -15.56 1.20 1.99
C ASN A 259 -14.92 2.04 3.12
N PRO A 260 -15.66 2.59 4.10
CA PRO A 260 -15.06 3.21 5.28
C PRO A 260 -14.13 2.27 6.08
N VAL A 261 -14.50 0.98 6.23
CA VAL A 261 -13.66 -0.01 6.91
C VAL A 261 -12.36 -0.24 6.12
N ILE A 262 -12.46 -0.41 4.80
CA ILE A 262 -11.33 -0.56 3.88
C ILE A 262 -10.41 0.66 3.96
N ASN A 263 -10.97 1.88 3.86
CA ASN A 263 -10.20 3.11 3.93
C ASN A 263 -9.55 3.31 5.30
N GLY A 264 -10.19 2.83 6.39
CA GLY A 264 -9.59 2.78 7.71
C GLY A 264 -8.38 1.84 7.79
N ILE A 265 -8.42 0.67 7.15
CA ILE A 265 -7.26 -0.23 7.05
C ILE A 265 -6.18 0.40 6.16
N TRP A 266 -6.53 0.83 4.96
CA TRP A 266 -5.60 1.41 3.99
C TRP A 266 -4.89 2.65 4.52
N GLY A 267 -5.63 3.56 5.18
CA GLY A 267 -5.08 4.76 5.79
C GLY A 267 -4.03 4.45 6.86
N LYS A 268 -4.26 3.41 7.68
CA LYS A 268 -3.26 2.96 8.67
C LYS A 268 -1.97 2.52 7.98
N TYR A 269 -2.05 1.69 6.96
CA TYR A 269 -0.87 1.26 6.23
C TYR A 269 -0.17 2.42 5.49
N LYS A 270 -0.91 3.37 4.90
CA LYS A 270 -0.29 4.56 4.31
C LYS A 270 0.45 5.43 5.33
N SER A 271 -0.06 5.51 6.56
CA SER A 271 0.56 6.31 7.63
C SER A 271 1.81 5.67 8.24
N ILE A 272 1.97 4.35 8.08
CA ILE A 272 3.15 3.63 8.57
C ILE A 272 4.32 3.88 7.60
N PRO A 273 5.43 4.51 8.05
CA PRO A 273 6.63 4.62 7.24
C PRO A 273 7.08 3.23 6.82
N ASP A 274 7.56 3.13 5.59
CA ASP A 274 8.11 1.87 5.10
C ASP A 274 9.42 1.56 5.86
N PRO A 275 9.45 0.51 6.69
CA PRO A 275 10.63 0.18 7.49
C PRO A 275 11.81 -0.26 6.62
N ASP A 276 11.54 -0.76 5.41
CA ASP A 276 12.57 -1.24 4.49
C ASP A 276 13.08 -0.11 3.59
N LYS A 277 12.40 1.05 3.56
CA LYS A 277 12.85 2.18 2.76
C LYS A 277 14.11 2.76 3.37
N SER A 278 15.20 2.63 2.65
CA SER A 278 16.50 3.09 3.12
C SER A 278 16.51 4.60 3.33
N LEU A 279 17.35 5.07 4.25
CA LEU A 279 17.58 6.49 4.46
C LEU A 279 17.96 7.21 3.15
N ASN A 280 18.71 6.56 2.27
CA ASN A 280 19.10 7.11 0.95
C ASN A 280 17.90 7.31 0.03
N GLU A 281 16.98 6.35 -0.05
CA GLU A 281 15.76 6.50 -0.86
C GLU A 281 14.84 7.58 -0.28
N MET A 282 14.77 7.68 1.06
CA MET A 282 14.03 8.77 1.70
C MET A 282 14.64 10.15 1.40
N LEU A 283 15.97 10.26 1.33
CA LEU A 283 16.67 11.49 0.96
C LEU A 283 16.49 11.83 -0.52
N ALA A 284 16.51 10.83 -1.41
CA ALA A 284 16.34 11.02 -2.85
C ALA A 284 14.94 11.55 -3.22
N ASP A 285 13.92 11.22 -2.42
CA ASP A 285 12.56 11.74 -2.60
C ASP A 285 12.39 13.20 -2.13
N GLN A 286 13.39 13.77 -1.44
CA GLN A 286 13.28 15.13 -0.95
C GLN A 286 13.49 16.16 -2.06
N PRO A 287 12.78 17.29 -2.01
CA PRO A 287 13.04 18.38 -2.94
C PRO A 287 14.40 19.03 -2.66
N ASP A 288 15.15 19.30 -3.73
CA ASP A 288 16.46 19.95 -3.68
C ASP A 288 16.45 21.21 -2.80
N ALA A 289 17.47 21.33 -1.96
CA ALA A 289 17.68 22.52 -1.16
C ALA A 289 18.10 23.71 -2.01
N THR A 290 17.70 24.93 -1.61
CA THR A 290 18.18 26.13 -2.29
C THR A 290 19.66 26.36 -1.95
N LYS A 291 20.42 26.94 -2.89
CA LYS A 291 21.84 27.29 -2.67
C LYS A 291 22.06 28.16 -1.43
N VAL A 292 21.11 29.04 -1.13
CA VAL A 292 21.14 29.89 0.08
C VAL A 292 21.08 29.01 1.33
N ARG A 293 20.16 28.04 1.35
CA ARG A 293 19.99 27.15 2.49
C ARG A 293 21.21 26.26 2.73
N ILE A 294 21.78 25.70 1.66
CA ILE A 294 23.01 24.91 1.72
C ILE A 294 24.16 25.75 2.31
N HIS A 295 24.28 27.01 1.88
CA HIS A 295 25.31 27.92 2.41
C HIS A 295 25.13 28.20 3.91
N GLU A 296 23.89 28.42 4.38
CA GLU A 296 23.59 28.60 5.79
C GLU A 296 23.95 27.36 6.62
N VAL A 297 23.52 26.18 6.19
CA VAL A 297 23.81 24.90 6.89
C VAL A 297 25.32 24.69 7.00
N ARG A 298 26.06 24.94 5.92
CA ARG A 298 27.52 24.87 5.91
C ARG A 298 28.17 25.79 6.95
N GLN A 299 27.75 27.06 7.01
CA GLN A 299 28.25 27.99 8.02
C GLN A 299 27.94 27.53 9.45
N VAL A 300 26.77 26.91 9.67
CA VAL A 300 26.39 26.35 10.98
C VAL A 300 27.27 25.16 11.35
N MET A 301 27.52 24.24 10.41
CA MET A 301 28.41 23.10 10.64
C MET A 301 29.79 23.59 11.07
N ASP A 302 30.36 24.57 10.38
CA ASP A 302 31.68 25.11 10.71
C ASP A 302 31.72 25.84 12.05
N ARG A 303 30.70 26.66 12.36
CA ARG A 303 30.66 27.46 13.60
C ARG A 303 30.38 26.63 14.85
N ALA A 304 29.53 25.62 14.73
CA ALA A 304 28.98 24.87 15.86
C ALA A 304 29.52 23.43 15.97
N LYS A 305 30.53 23.06 15.17
CA LYS A 305 31.13 21.71 15.15
C LYS A 305 31.57 21.15 16.51
N ARG A 306 31.90 22.02 17.48
CA ARG A 306 32.27 21.61 18.85
C ARG A 306 31.07 21.44 19.78
N ASP A 307 29.97 22.13 19.50
CA ASP A 307 28.80 22.23 20.39
C ASP A 307 27.65 21.29 19.94
N LEU A 308 27.66 20.86 18.67
CA LEU A 308 26.69 19.94 18.10
C LEU A 308 26.83 18.49 18.59
N PRO A 309 28.04 17.87 18.72
CA PRO A 309 28.15 16.46 19.09
C PRO A 309 27.43 16.09 20.40
N PRO A 310 27.55 16.86 21.50
CA PRO A 310 26.80 16.54 22.73
C PRO A 310 25.26 16.59 22.55
N THR A 311 24.78 17.41 21.62
CA THR A 311 23.34 17.48 21.30
C THR A 311 22.91 16.23 20.51
N PHE A 312 23.72 15.79 19.55
CA PHE A 312 23.48 14.54 18.82
C PHE A 312 23.53 13.32 19.74
N ASP A 313 24.55 13.21 20.60
CA ASP A 313 24.67 12.11 21.57
C ASP A 313 23.44 12.03 22.50
N ALA A 314 22.95 13.19 22.97
CA ALA A 314 21.76 13.25 23.80
C ALA A 314 20.51 12.78 23.04
N ILE A 315 20.32 13.20 21.79
CA ILE A 315 19.20 12.77 20.96
C ILE A 315 19.28 11.26 20.70
N LEU A 316 20.45 10.74 20.29
CA LEU A 316 20.68 9.32 20.04
C LEU A 316 20.36 8.46 21.27
N GLY A 317 20.87 8.85 22.44
CA GLY A 317 20.61 8.13 23.69
C GLY A 317 19.11 8.08 24.04
N LEU A 318 18.39 9.18 23.83
CA LEU A 318 16.95 9.22 24.07
C LEU A 318 16.14 8.40 23.05
N ILE A 319 16.57 8.36 21.79
CA ILE A 319 15.96 7.50 20.77
C ILE A 319 16.14 6.02 21.15
N LEU A 320 17.35 5.63 21.57
CA LEU A 320 17.62 4.25 22.00
C LEU A 320 16.75 3.81 23.17
N LEU A 321 16.57 4.67 24.18
CA LEU A 321 15.68 4.39 25.31
C LEU A 321 14.22 4.18 24.87
N GLU A 322 13.74 4.95 23.88
CA GLU A 322 12.37 4.80 23.38
C GLU A 322 12.21 3.56 22.49
N LEU A 323 13.24 3.20 21.73
CA LEU A 323 13.31 1.93 20.99
C LEU A 323 13.24 0.74 21.95
N GLU A 324 14.06 0.73 23.01
CA GLU A 324 14.06 -0.30 24.04
C GLU A 324 12.67 -0.42 24.70
N ARG A 325 12.07 0.72 25.06
CA ARG A 325 10.71 0.76 25.64
C ARG A 325 9.67 0.14 24.71
N LEU A 326 9.72 0.45 23.42
CA LEU A 326 8.76 -0.06 22.43
C LEU A 326 8.98 -1.54 22.10
N GLN A 327 10.23 -2.00 22.05
CA GLN A 327 10.56 -3.41 21.83
C GLN A 327 10.11 -4.30 22.99
N HIS A 328 10.17 -3.80 24.22
CA HIS A 328 9.76 -4.53 25.42
C HIS A 328 8.31 -4.25 25.86
N LYS A 329 7.56 -3.47 25.07
CA LYS A 329 6.15 -3.21 25.37
C LYS A 329 5.31 -4.47 25.13
N ASN A 330 4.50 -4.83 26.12
CA ASN A 330 3.43 -5.82 25.93
C ASN A 330 2.25 -5.13 25.23
N TYR A 331 2.02 -5.48 23.97
CA TYR A 331 0.91 -4.96 23.18
C TYR A 331 -0.37 -5.72 23.50
N GLU A 332 -1.45 -5.01 23.83
CA GLU A 332 -2.74 -5.60 24.20
C GLU A 332 -3.60 -5.96 22.99
N SER A 333 -3.31 -5.35 21.84
CA SER A 333 -3.99 -5.63 20.57
C SER A 333 -3.04 -5.63 19.38
N GLU A 334 -3.45 -6.30 18.31
CA GLU A 334 -2.73 -6.30 17.03
C GLU A 334 -2.59 -4.88 16.45
N LEU A 335 -3.60 -4.04 16.67
CA LEU A 335 -3.63 -2.64 16.27
C LEU A 335 -2.57 -1.82 16.99
N GLU A 336 -2.43 -2.05 18.29
CA GLU A 336 -1.39 -1.43 19.11
C GLU A 336 0.01 -1.95 18.74
N GLN A 337 0.11 -3.23 18.37
CA GLN A 337 1.36 -3.82 17.90
C GLN A 337 1.82 -3.21 16.57
N LEU A 338 0.90 -3.00 15.62
CA LEU A 338 1.20 -2.31 14.36
C LEU A 338 1.66 -0.88 14.59
N GLU A 339 0.99 -0.18 15.50
CA GLU A 339 1.39 1.17 15.91
C GLU A 339 2.77 1.18 16.59
N GLY A 340 3.07 0.18 17.42
CA GLY A 340 4.40 -0.02 17.99
C GLY A 340 5.49 -0.22 16.94
N LYS A 341 5.26 -1.10 15.97
CA LYS A 341 6.18 -1.33 14.84
C LYS A 341 6.40 -0.05 14.03
N ARG A 342 5.34 0.72 13.80
CA ARG A 342 5.41 2.03 13.14
C ARG A 342 6.34 2.98 13.89
N GLN A 343 6.14 3.13 15.19
CA GLN A 343 6.95 4.03 16.02
C GLN A 343 8.41 3.58 16.05
N ILE A 344 8.68 2.28 16.17
CA ILE A 344 10.04 1.71 16.09
C ILE A 344 10.71 2.09 14.77
N SER A 345 10.01 1.91 13.64
CA SER A 345 10.54 2.29 12.32
C SER A 345 10.89 3.78 12.25
N VAL A 346 10.01 4.67 12.74
CA VAL A 346 10.32 6.11 12.78
C VAL A 346 11.57 6.37 13.63
N PHE A 347 11.67 5.78 14.81
CA PHE A 347 12.82 5.99 15.69
C PHE A 347 14.12 5.47 15.10
N LEU A 348 14.11 4.35 14.38
CA LEU A 348 15.28 3.87 13.63
C LEU A 348 15.70 4.87 12.55
N THR A 349 14.76 5.43 11.78
CA THR A 349 15.06 6.48 10.80
C THR A 349 15.64 7.74 11.46
N LEU A 350 15.08 8.17 12.61
CA LEU A 350 15.62 9.31 13.34
C LEU A 350 17.04 9.03 13.87
N TYR A 351 17.28 7.81 14.36
CA TYR A 351 18.60 7.38 14.85
C TYR A 351 19.64 7.45 13.73
N GLU A 352 19.39 6.76 12.60
CA GLU A 352 20.31 6.74 11.45
C GLU A 352 20.54 8.16 10.91
N ALA A 353 19.50 9.00 10.85
CA ALA A 353 19.64 10.38 10.41
C ALA A 353 20.59 11.18 11.31
N VAL A 354 20.43 11.07 12.64
CA VAL A 354 21.28 11.80 13.60
C VAL A 354 22.71 11.28 13.61
N GLU A 355 22.90 9.95 13.54
CA GLU A 355 24.23 9.32 13.45
C GLU A 355 24.97 9.83 12.19
N ARG A 356 24.26 9.90 11.06
CA ARG A 356 24.83 10.40 9.80
C ARG A 356 25.09 11.91 9.85
N MET A 357 24.21 12.71 10.46
CA MET A 357 24.48 14.13 10.70
C MET A 357 25.75 14.34 11.54
N GLN A 358 25.96 13.50 12.56
CA GLN A 358 27.15 13.56 13.39
C GLN A 358 28.42 13.22 12.60
N ALA A 359 28.35 12.22 11.71
CA ALA A 359 29.46 11.83 10.83
C ALA A 359 29.83 12.90 9.79
N LEU A 360 28.87 13.73 9.37
CA LEU A 360 29.10 14.85 8.43
C LEU A 360 29.79 16.06 9.07
N LEU A 361 29.92 16.11 10.41
CA LEU A 361 30.57 17.25 11.06
C LEU A 361 32.06 17.31 10.70
N PRO A 362 32.56 18.49 10.30
CA PRO A 362 33.96 18.66 9.93
C PRO A 362 34.88 18.50 11.14
N ASN A 363 35.85 17.58 11.08
CA ASN A 363 36.89 17.44 12.11
C ASN A 363 37.87 18.64 12.09
N GLU A 364 38.59 18.83 10.97
CA GLU A 364 39.65 19.85 10.84
C GLU A 364 39.39 20.87 9.73
N ASN A 365 38.99 20.41 8.54
CA ASN A 365 38.73 21.25 7.38
C ASN A 365 37.29 21.80 7.36
N PRO A 366 37.01 22.94 6.70
CA PRO A 366 35.64 23.43 6.54
C PRO A 366 34.75 22.41 5.84
N ALA A 367 33.47 22.33 6.22
CA ALA A 367 32.49 21.46 5.59
C ALA A 367 32.44 21.71 4.07
N THR A 368 32.25 20.67 3.26
CA THR A 368 32.08 20.83 1.82
C THR A 368 30.64 21.22 1.46
N THR A 369 30.41 21.65 0.22
CA THR A 369 29.05 21.91 -0.26
C THR A 369 28.20 20.64 -0.28
N ALA A 370 28.80 19.50 -0.64
CA ALA A 370 28.13 18.20 -0.66
C ALA A 370 27.73 17.75 0.75
N ASP A 371 28.62 17.90 1.74
CA ASP A 371 28.30 17.56 3.14
C ASP A 371 27.15 18.43 3.68
N ALA A 372 27.12 19.71 3.28
CA ALA A 372 26.07 20.64 3.68
C ALA A 372 24.73 20.34 2.98
N GLU A 373 24.75 19.90 1.72
CA GLU A 373 23.55 19.42 1.00
C GLU A 373 22.96 18.18 1.69
N GLU A 374 23.80 17.21 2.02
CA GLU A 374 23.38 15.99 2.71
C GLU A 374 22.86 16.29 4.13
N MET A 375 23.56 17.14 4.89
CA MET A 375 23.13 17.59 6.22
C MET A 375 21.76 18.28 6.18
N GLU A 376 21.48 19.07 5.14
CA GLU A 376 20.20 19.76 4.97
C GLU A 376 19.05 18.77 4.75
N GLY A 377 19.23 17.80 3.86
CA GLY A 377 18.25 16.75 3.59
C GLY A 377 17.98 15.89 4.83
N LEU A 378 19.04 15.52 5.56
CA LEU A 378 18.92 14.79 6.82
C LEU A 378 18.14 15.59 7.87
N LEU A 379 18.43 16.88 8.05
CA LEU A 379 17.71 17.74 8.99
C LEU A 379 16.23 17.83 8.64
N ARG A 380 15.88 18.03 7.36
CA ARG A 380 14.48 18.03 6.91
C ARG A 380 13.80 16.71 7.20
N LEU A 381 14.42 15.61 6.81
CA LEU A 381 13.86 14.27 7.02
C LEU A 381 13.60 14.01 8.51
N TYR A 382 14.60 14.29 9.34
CA TYR A 382 14.50 14.18 10.79
C TYR A 382 13.31 14.97 11.33
N PHE A 383 13.19 16.24 10.98
CA PHE A 383 12.16 17.11 11.51
C PHE A 383 10.75 16.78 10.98
N ASP A 384 10.63 16.34 9.72
CA ASP A 384 9.36 15.91 9.16
C ASP A 384 8.85 14.64 9.84
N ARG A 385 9.73 13.66 10.04
CA ARG A 385 9.43 12.41 10.75
C ARG A 385 9.12 12.67 12.22
N PHE A 386 9.92 13.50 12.89
CA PHE A 386 9.72 13.88 14.29
C PHE A 386 8.38 14.59 14.51
N ARG A 387 7.97 15.47 13.58
CA ARG A 387 6.68 16.17 13.67
C ARG A 387 5.48 15.22 13.59
N GLY A 388 5.60 14.15 12.80
CA GLY A 388 4.60 13.09 12.74
C GLY A 388 4.33 12.49 14.12
N LEU A 389 5.39 12.12 14.84
CA LEU A 389 5.29 11.56 16.19
C LEU A 389 4.63 12.52 17.20
N CYS A 390 4.98 13.81 17.18
CA CYS A 390 4.45 14.77 18.16
C CYS A 390 2.96 15.06 17.97
N ARG A 391 2.44 15.05 16.73
CA ARG A 391 1.03 15.35 16.44
C ARG A 391 0.07 14.28 16.98
N GLU A 392 0.52 13.05 17.05
CA GLU A 392 -0.31 11.92 17.53
C GLU A 392 -0.33 11.83 19.05
N LYS A 393 0.67 12.41 19.72
CA LYS A 393 0.82 12.42 21.17
C LYS A 393 0.12 13.60 21.87
N VAL A 394 -0.59 14.45 21.12
CA VAL A 394 -1.24 15.66 21.66
C VAL A 394 -2.21 15.34 22.79
N ASP A 395 -2.89 14.20 22.72
CA ASP A 395 -3.84 13.75 23.75
C ASP A 395 -3.11 13.26 25.03
N ASP A 396 -1.99 12.55 24.91
CA ASP A 396 -1.16 12.12 26.05
C ASP A 396 -0.56 13.32 26.80
N VAL A 397 -0.22 14.38 26.07
CA VAL A 397 0.30 15.64 26.59
C VAL A 397 -0.77 16.41 27.36
N ALA A 398 -2.00 16.47 26.83
CA ALA A 398 -3.15 17.09 27.50
C ALA A 398 -3.48 16.39 28.84
N ASN A 399 -3.21 15.08 28.93
CA ASN A 399 -3.50 14.26 30.10
C ASN A 399 -2.39 14.26 31.19
N GLY A 400 -1.31 15.02 31.01
CA GLY A 400 -0.37 15.30 32.11
C GLY A 400 0.56 14.14 32.52
N VAL A 401 0.79 13.14 31.65
CA VAL A 401 1.53 11.88 31.94
C VAL A 401 3.07 12.07 32.09
N TRP A 402 3.54 13.31 32.21
CA TRP A 402 4.96 13.69 32.22
C TRP A 402 5.76 13.22 33.43
N SER A 403 5.12 12.75 34.50
CA SER A 403 5.79 12.31 35.73
C SER A 403 6.30 10.87 35.70
N THR A 404 6.17 10.17 34.57
CA THR A 404 6.63 8.79 34.37
C THR A 404 7.91 8.77 33.52
N GLY A 405 8.70 7.68 33.60
CA GLY A 405 9.96 7.56 32.85
C GLY A 405 9.82 7.81 31.33
N ALA A 406 8.68 7.43 30.74
CA ALA A 406 8.38 7.67 29.33
C ALA A 406 8.20 9.18 29.00
N GLY A 407 7.59 9.95 29.90
CA GLY A 407 7.40 11.39 29.73
C GLY A 407 8.72 12.18 29.76
N VAL A 408 9.70 11.71 30.53
CA VAL A 408 11.04 12.33 30.61
C VAL A 408 11.82 12.13 29.31
N VAL A 409 11.78 10.93 28.73
CA VAL A 409 12.46 10.62 27.46
C VAL A 409 11.89 11.47 26.31
N GLN A 410 10.56 11.52 26.19
CA GLN A 410 9.88 12.31 25.16
C GLN A 410 10.12 13.82 25.35
N GLY A 411 10.09 14.32 26.58
CA GLY A 411 10.45 15.71 26.88
C GLY A 411 11.90 16.05 26.51
N GLY A 412 12.83 15.13 26.76
CA GLY A 412 14.22 15.25 26.34
C GLY A 412 14.37 15.34 24.82
N LEU A 413 13.66 14.49 24.07
CA LEU A 413 13.72 14.47 22.60
C LEU A 413 13.19 15.77 22.01
N ILE A 414 12.11 16.29 22.56
CA ILE A 414 11.53 17.58 22.15
C ILE A 414 12.53 18.71 22.37
N LEU A 415 13.17 18.78 23.54
CA LEU A 415 14.15 19.82 23.86
C LEU A 415 15.42 19.70 22.99
N GLY A 416 15.94 18.48 22.81
CA GLY A 416 17.10 18.22 21.95
C GLY A 416 16.82 18.62 20.50
N SER A 417 15.66 18.23 19.97
CA SER A 417 15.22 18.57 18.62
C SER A 417 15.00 20.08 18.45
N ALA A 418 14.42 20.76 19.45
CA ALA A 418 14.26 22.21 19.42
C ALA A 418 15.61 22.94 19.41
N SER A 419 16.57 22.50 20.23
CA SER A 419 17.94 23.02 20.25
C SER A 419 18.60 22.87 18.88
N LEU A 420 18.47 21.68 18.27
CA LEU A 420 18.98 21.41 16.93
C LEU A 420 18.34 22.33 15.87
N ALA A 421 17.01 22.48 15.90
CA ALA A 421 16.28 23.36 14.99
C ALA A 421 16.74 24.81 15.10
N THR A 422 16.93 25.32 16.32
CA THR A 422 17.42 26.69 16.53
C THR A 422 18.84 26.88 16.02
N THR A 423 19.72 25.89 16.24
CA THR A 423 21.12 25.94 15.80
C THR A 423 21.23 26.06 14.28
N PHE A 424 20.39 25.33 13.54
CA PHE A 424 20.32 25.34 12.08
C PHE A 424 19.36 26.37 11.48
N GLY A 425 18.84 27.31 12.27
CA GLY A 425 18.00 28.39 11.77
C GLY A 425 16.65 27.91 11.22
N LEU A 426 16.02 26.93 11.86
CA LEU A 426 14.69 26.40 11.54
C LEU A 426 13.63 26.84 12.59
N PRO A 427 13.35 28.16 12.75
CA PRO A 427 12.52 28.67 13.86
C PRO A 427 11.07 28.21 13.79
N ALA A 428 10.51 27.96 12.60
CA ALA A 428 9.17 27.39 12.43
C ALA A 428 9.06 25.98 13.05
N MET A 429 10.15 25.22 13.05
CA MET A 429 10.21 23.87 13.65
C MET A 429 10.50 23.93 15.15
N ALA A 430 11.26 24.94 15.62
CA ALA A 430 11.46 25.20 17.04
C ALA A 430 10.15 25.60 17.76
N GLY A 431 9.30 26.41 17.12
CA GLY A 431 8.01 26.83 17.68
C GLY A 431 6.98 25.70 17.83
N VAL A 432 7.02 24.68 16.97
CA VAL A 432 6.12 23.51 17.04
C VAL A 432 6.60 22.50 18.09
N ALA A 433 7.92 22.34 18.27
CA ALA A 433 8.49 21.54 19.35
C ALA A 433 8.22 22.16 20.75
N VAL A 434 8.21 23.49 20.85
CA VAL A 434 8.00 24.20 22.12
C VAL A 434 6.52 24.55 22.37
N GLY A 435 5.65 24.50 21.35
CA GLY A 435 4.24 24.88 21.46
C GLY A 435 3.43 24.10 22.50
N SER A 436 3.85 22.87 22.84
CA SER A 436 3.29 22.06 23.93
C SER A 436 4.01 22.23 25.29
N LEU A 437 5.16 22.92 25.32
CA LEU A 437 5.96 23.22 26.52
C LEU A 437 5.61 24.55 27.19
N VAL A 438 4.75 25.39 26.59
CA VAL A 438 4.36 26.70 27.13
C VAL A 438 3.29 26.56 28.23
N PHE A 439 3.57 25.76 29.26
CA PHE A 439 2.98 25.89 30.60
C PHE A 439 3.96 25.35 31.67
N ALA A 440 5.14 25.97 31.79
CA ALA A 440 5.88 26.24 33.05
C ALA A 440 7.40 26.40 32.77
N PRO A 441 7.94 27.65 32.73
CA PRO A 441 9.36 27.93 32.48
C PRO A 441 10.34 27.25 33.44
N ASP A 442 9.91 26.95 34.68
CA ASP A 442 10.80 26.48 35.75
C ASP A 442 11.23 25.01 35.62
N ARG A 443 10.65 24.24 34.68
CA ARG A 443 10.88 22.80 34.56
C ARG A 443 11.85 22.38 33.46
N ALA A 444 12.10 23.21 32.45
CA ALA A 444 13.00 22.87 31.34
C ALA A 444 14.46 22.67 31.81
N GLY A 445 14.94 23.52 32.73
CA GLY A 445 16.27 23.36 33.34
C GLY A 445 16.40 22.12 34.23
N GLN A 446 15.31 21.67 34.84
CA GLN A 446 15.28 20.44 35.64
C GLN A 446 15.28 19.20 34.75
N ILE A 447 14.60 19.21 33.60
CA ILE A 447 14.56 18.09 32.65
C ILE A 447 15.94 17.83 32.04
N ILE A 448 16.67 18.88 31.63
CA ILE A 448 18.04 18.74 31.11
C ILE A 448 18.98 18.18 32.18
N LYS A 449 18.80 18.59 33.44
CA LYS A 449 19.57 18.08 34.58
C LYS A 449 19.25 16.60 34.85
N VAL A 450 17.98 16.21 34.84
CA VAL A 450 17.54 14.82 35.07
C VAL A 450 17.97 13.90 33.92
N ALA A 451 17.88 14.35 32.66
CA ALA A 451 18.37 13.57 31.52
C ALA A 451 19.88 13.32 31.63
N LYS A 452 20.68 14.34 31.97
CA LYS A 452 22.12 14.20 32.24
C LYS A 452 22.39 13.24 33.41
N GLU A 453 21.66 13.37 34.52
CA GLU A 453 21.84 12.51 35.69
C GLU A 453 21.42 11.04 35.43
N THR A 454 20.47 10.81 34.54
CA THR A 454 20.02 9.45 34.16
C THR A 454 21.04 8.76 33.25
N ILE A 455 21.60 9.50 32.28
CA ILE A 455 22.68 9.01 31.40
C ILE A 455 23.94 8.67 32.21
N THR A 456 24.28 9.49 33.22
CA THR A 456 25.50 9.30 34.03
C THR A 456 25.38 8.14 35.04
N LYS A 457 24.18 7.60 35.28
CA LYS A 457 23.96 6.49 36.24
C LYS A 457 23.95 5.09 35.60
N GLN A 458 23.98 5.01 34.28
CA GLN A 458 23.95 3.74 33.52
C GLN A 458 25.29 3.39 32.84
N VAL A 459 26.29 4.27 32.94
CA VAL A 459 27.73 3.96 32.73
C VAL A 459 28.36 3.69 34.08
#